data_AF-A0A534G6H2-F1
#
_entry.id   AF-A0A534G6H2-F1
#
_cell.length_a   1.000
_cell.length_b   1.000
_cell.length_c   1.000
_cell.angle_alpha   90.00
_cell.angle_beta   90.00
_cell.angle_gamma   90.00
#
_symmetry.space_group_name_H-M   'P 1'
#
loop_
_entity.id
_entity.type
_entity.pdbx_description
1 polymer ?
#
loop_
_entity_poly.entity_id
_entity_poly.type
_entity_poly.pdbx_seq_one_letter_code
_entity_poly.pdbx_strand_id
1 'polypeptide(L)'
;MEQPITECRGHREPWNKGKLVGQKAPLRLKEIWAIRIRLQLGGRTRELALFNLAVDSKLRSCDLVKLRVRDVTHGEHIAARAIVMQQKTQSPVQFEVTEQTRESLAAWLRSSCRRPEDYLFPSRLHASPHLSTRQYARIVRGWVREIGLNPAAYGTHTPRRTKASLIYRRTKNLRAVQLLLGHSKLESTVRYLGIEVDDALELAEQTEV
;
A
#
# COMPACT_ATOMS: atom_id res chain seq x y z
N MET A 1 -29.81 -49.87 -7.76
CA MET A 1 -28.41 -49.56 -8.15
C MET A 1 -28.39 -48.13 -8.65
N GLU A 2 -28.36 -47.18 -7.73
CA GLU A 2 -28.32 -45.74 -8.03
C GLU A 2 -26.89 -45.24 -7.78
N GLN A 3 -26.26 -44.63 -8.79
CA GLN A 3 -24.97 -43.95 -8.65
C GLN A 3 -25.22 -42.45 -8.39
N PRO A 4 -24.46 -41.83 -7.48
CA PRO A 4 -24.65 -40.42 -7.14
C PRO A 4 -24.03 -39.50 -8.20
N ILE A 5 -24.72 -38.38 -8.44
CA ILE A 5 -24.36 -37.33 -9.37
C ILE A 5 -23.28 -36.46 -8.71
N THR A 6 -22.03 -36.58 -9.16
CA THR A 6 -20.92 -35.76 -8.66
C THR A 6 -21.03 -34.34 -9.25
N GLU A 7 -21.36 -33.37 -8.41
CA GLU A 7 -21.50 -31.97 -8.77
C GLU A 7 -20.11 -31.33 -9.03
N CYS A 8 -19.77 -31.11 -10.29
CA CYS A 8 -18.52 -30.45 -10.69
C CYS A 8 -18.51 -28.98 -10.25
N ARG A 9 -17.86 -28.67 -9.12
CA ARG A 9 -17.55 -27.29 -8.71
C ARG A 9 -16.62 -26.65 -9.74
N GLY A 10 -17.20 -25.94 -10.70
CA GLY A 10 -16.46 -25.21 -11.73
C GLY A 10 -15.38 -24.32 -11.12
N HIS A 11 -14.13 -24.63 -11.43
CA HIS A 11 -12.98 -23.81 -11.06
C HIS A 11 -13.10 -22.47 -11.81
N ARG A 12 -13.61 -21.44 -11.14
CA ARG A 12 -13.69 -20.09 -11.72
C ARG A 12 -12.29 -19.58 -11.98
N GLU A 13 -11.87 -19.65 -13.23
CA GLU A 13 -10.62 -19.05 -13.65
C GLU A 13 -10.68 -17.53 -13.43
N PRO A 14 -9.64 -16.94 -12.84
CA PRO A 14 -9.56 -15.49 -12.69
C PRO A 14 -9.67 -14.81 -14.06
N TRP A 15 -10.47 -13.74 -14.17
CA TRP A 15 -10.69 -12.97 -15.41
C TRP A 15 -9.40 -12.43 -16.09
N ASN A 16 -8.30 -12.45 -15.33
CA ASN A 16 -6.97 -11.99 -15.71
C ASN A 16 -5.95 -13.13 -15.92
N LYS A 17 -6.36 -14.40 -15.90
CA LYS A 17 -5.49 -15.53 -16.25
C LYS A 17 -4.97 -15.31 -17.67
N GLY A 18 -3.65 -15.25 -17.83
CA GLY A 18 -3.00 -15.00 -19.13
C GLY A 18 -3.02 -13.54 -19.63
N LYS A 19 -3.65 -12.59 -18.91
CA LYS A 19 -3.65 -11.16 -19.31
C LYS A 19 -2.51 -10.42 -18.62
N LEU A 20 -1.64 -9.76 -19.40
CA LEU A 20 -0.72 -8.72 -18.92
C LEU A 20 -1.53 -7.49 -18.49
N VAL A 21 -2.15 -7.55 -17.31
CA VAL A 21 -2.71 -6.34 -16.69
C VAL A 21 -1.52 -5.47 -16.34
N GLY A 22 -1.37 -4.34 -17.04
CA GLY A 22 -0.30 -3.38 -16.81
C GLY A 22 -0.12 -3.09 -15.32
N GLN A 23 1.13 -3.01 -14.88
CA GLN A 23 1.44 -2.77 -13.47
C GLN A 23 0.79 -1.46 -13.01
N LYS A 24 0.18 -1.45 -11.83
CA LYS A 24 -0.46 -0.22 -11.31
C LYS A 24 0.57 0.90 -11.17
N ALA A 25 0.23 2.09 -11.64
CA ALA A 25 1.16 3.22 -11.63
C ALA A 25 1.45 3.71 -10.19
N PRO A 26 2.69 4.12 -9.87
CA PRO A 26 2.99 4.89 -8.67
C PRO A 26 2.45 6.32 -8.80
N LEU A 27 2.21 7.00 -7.67
CA LEU A 27 1.84 8.42 -7.68
C LEU A 27 3.07 9.32 -7.86
N ARG A 28 2.91 10.42 -8.57
CA ARG A 28 3.88 11.54 -8.62
C ARG A 28 3.76 12.41 -7.37
N LEU A 29 4.80 13.17 -7.03
CA LEU A 29 4.79 14.06 -5.86
C LEU A 29 3.58 15.02 -5.86
N LYS A 30 3.29 15.66 -7.00
CA LYS A 30 2.12 16.54 -7.17
C LYS A 30 0.78 15.83 -6.91
N GLU A 31 0.68 14.54 -7.26
CA GLU A 31 -0.53 13.74 -7.07
C GLU A 31 -0.71 13.34 -5.60
N ILE A 32 0.38 13.04 -4.90
CA ILE A 32 0.39 12.79 -3.45
C ILE A 32 -0.13 14.02 -2.70
N TRP A 33 0.40 15.21 -3.04
CA TRP A 33 -0.05 16.47 -2.46
C TRP A 33 -1.51 16.76 -2.79
N ALA A 34 -1.93 16.58 -4.04
CA ALA A 34 -3.31 16.80 -4.46
C ALA A 34 -4.32 15.90 -3.71
N ILE A 35 -3.96 14.64 -3.44
CA ILE A 35 -4.78 13.73 -2.63
C ILE A 35 -4.82 14.21 -1.17
N ARG A 36 -3.66 14.51 -0.57
CA ARG A 36 -3.59 14.97 0.83
C ARG A 36 -4.44 16.21 1.08
N ILE A 37 -4.32 17.22 0.22
CA ILE A 37 -5.07 18.48 0.33
C ILE A 37 -6.57 18.20 0.28
N ARG A 38 -7.05 17.38 -0.67
CA ARG A 38 -8.48 17.02 -0.77
C ARG A 38 -8.98 16.22 0.44
N LEU A 39 -8.14 15.36 1.02
CA LEU A 39 -8.49 14.61 2.23
C LEU A 39 -8.56 15.55 3.45
N GLN A 40 -7.65 16.50 3.56
CA GLN A 40 -7.60 17.50 4.62
C GLN A 40 -8.78 18.47 4.55
N LEU A 41 -9.03 19.08 3.39
CA LEU A 41 -10.15 20.01 3.18
C LEU A 41 -11.51 19.33 3.42
N GLY A 42 -11.62 18.04 3.10
CA GLY A 42 -12.84 17.27 3.37
C GLY A 42 -12.97 16.76 4.82
N GLY A 43 -12.04 17.09 5.72
CA GLY A 43 -12.06 16.59 7.10
C GLY A 43 -11.96 15.05 7.21
N ARG A 44 -11.46 14.36 6.19
CA ARG A 44 -11.46 12.88 6.10
C ARG A 44 -10.27 12.27 6.85
N THR A 45 -10.24 12.47 8.17
CA THR A 45 -9.14 12.08 9.07
C THR A 45 -8.73 10.60 8.92
N ARG A 46 -9.69 9.68 8.90
CA ARG A 46 -9.45 8.24 8.69
C ARG A 46 -8.73 7.94 7.38
N GLU A 47 -9.18 8.56 6.30
CA GLU A 47 -8.63 8.31 4.96
C GLU A 47 -7.27 8.97 4.78
N LEU A 48 -7.05 10.15 5.37
CA LEU A 48 -5.74 10.79 5.40
C LEU A 48 -4.71 9.93 6.14
N ALA A 49 -5.07 9.43 7.32
CA ALA A 49 -4.22 8.51 8.10
C ALA A 49 -3.93 7.22 7.32
N LEU A 50 -4.95 6.63 6.69
CA LEU A 50 -4.79 5.44 5.85
C LEU A 50 -3.90 5.68 4.64
N PHE A 51 -4.07 6.81 3.94
CA PHE A 51 -3.29 7.17 2.77
C PHE A 51 -1.81 7.36 3.14
N ASN A 52 -1.55 8.17 4.16
CA ASN A 52 -0.20 8.46 4.64
C ASN A 52 0.52 7.17 5.09
N LEU A 53 -0.14 6.36 5.92
CA LEU A 53 0.43 5.09 6.38
C LEU A 53 0.61 4.09 5.23
N ALA A 54 -0.25 4.06 4.22
CA ALA A 54 -0.08 3.16 3.07
C ALA A 54 1.18 3.52 2.25
N VAL A 55 1.46 4.81 2.08
CA VAL A 55 2.65 5.31 1.37
C VAL A 55 3.92 5.06 2.19
N ASP A 56 3.87 5.31 3.50
CA ASP A 56 5.00 5.14 4.41
C ASP A 56 5.32 3.69 4.70
N SER A 57 4.33 2.87 5.01
CA SER A 57 4.57 1.47 5.36
C SER A 57 4.97 0.61 4.16
N LYS A 58 4.56 1.04 2.95
CA LYS A 58 4.74 0.27 1.72
C LYS A 58 4.22 -1.15 1.87
N LEU A 59 3.25 -1.42 2.75
CA LEU A 59 2.73 -2.76 2.98
C LEU A 59 1.80 -3.23 1.85
N ARG A 60 1.63 -4.54 1.72
CA ARG A 60 0.58 -5.08 0.83
C ARG A 60 -0.77 -4.76 1.46
N SER A 61 -1.82 -4.64 0.64
CA SER A 61 -3.15 -4.32 1.16
C SER A 61 -3.66 -5.32 2.18
N CYS A 62 -3.32 -6.61 2.06
CA CYS A 62 -3.72 -7.63 3.04
C CYS A 62 -3.05 -7.44 4.41
N ASP A 63 -1.84 -6.88 4.44
CA ASP A 63 -1.11 -6.60 5.68
C ASP A 63 -1.58 -5.27 6.28
N LEU A 64 -1.65 -4.21 5.46
CA LEU A 64 -2.07 -2.86 5.86
C LEU A 64 -3.44 -2.84 6.56
N VAL A 65 -4.44 -3.53 6.00
CA VAL A 65 -5.81 -3.46 6.53
C VAL A 65 -6.01 -4.25 7.82
N LYS A 66 -5.03 -5.07 8.20
CA LYS A 66 -5.05 -5.88 9.43
C LYS A 66 -4.17 -5.28 10.54
N LEU A 67 -3.53 -4.15 10.30
CA LEU A 67 -2.79 -3.44 11.34
C LEU A 67 -3.71 -3.13 12.52
N ARG A 68 -3.19 -3.34 13.72
CA ARG A 68 -3.78 -2.92 14.99
C ARG A 68 -3.15 -1.62 15.46
N VAL A 69 -3.80 -0.97 16.42
CA VAL A 69 -3.27 0.26 17.02
C VAL A 69 -1.89 0.01 17.64
N ARG A 70 -1.74 -1.09 18.40
CA ARG A 70 -0.46 -1.49 19.01
C ARG A 70 0.69 -1.68 18.03
N ASP A 71 0.42 -1.93 16.74
CA ASP A 71 1.46 -2.14 15.75
C ASP A 71 2.16 -0.82 15.37
N VAL A 72 1.53 0.34 15.67
CA VAL A 72 2.04 1.67 15.32
C VAL A 72 2.16 2.61 16.52
N THR A 73 1.80 2.18 17.74
CA THR A 73 1.85 2.99 18.95
C THR A 73 2.69 2.35 20.05
N HIS A 74 3.41 3.16 20.82
CA HIS A 74 4.02 2.78 22.10
C HIS A 74 3.40 3.65 23.20
N GLY A 75 2.54 3.06 24.03
CA GLY A 75 1.73 3.82 24.98
C GLY A 75 0.82 4.81 24.25
N GLU A 76 0.89 6.08 24.62
CA GLU A 76 0.08 7.16 24.03
C GLU A 76 0.69 7.77 22.75
N HIS A 77 1.93 7.41 22.43
CA HIS A 77 2.66 8.00 21.31
C HIS A 77 2.65 7.08 20.09
N ILE A 78 2.63 7.68 18.89
CA ILE A 78 2.79 6.94 17.64
C ILE A 78 4.28 6.74 17.39
N ALA A 79 4.68 5.50 17.17
CA ALA A 79 6.05 5.10 16.93
C ALA A 79 6.63 5.81 15.70
N ALA A 80 7.91 6.20 15.73
CA ALA A 80 8.60 6.67 14.53
C ALA A 80 8.93 5.54 13.54
N ARG A 81 8.93 4.29 14.01
CA ARG A 81 9.12 3.08 13.21
C ARG A 81 8.19 1.99 13.72
N ALA A 82 7.71 1.14 12.82
CA ALA A 82 6.91 -0.03 13.15
C ALA A 82 7.48 -1.27 12.46
N ILE A 83 7.24 -2.44 13.04
CA ILE A 83 7.67 -3.74 12.51
C ILE A 83 6.43 -4.61 12.36
N VAL A 84 6.22 -5.16 11.17
CA VAL A 84 5.04 -5.98 10.86
C VAL A 84 5.45 -7.26 10.18
N MET A 85 4.86 -8.38 10.60
CA MET A 85 5.01 -9.67 9.95
C MET A 85 4.19 -9.71 8.66
N GLN A 86 4.85 -9.84 7.51
CA GLN A 86 4.13 -9.93 6.22
C GLN A 86 3.48 -11.30 6.05
N GLN A 87 2.20 -11.33 5.65
CA GLN A 87 1.46 -12.61 5.48
C GLN A 87 2.02 -13.49 4.37
N LYS A 88 2.47 -12.90 3.26
CA LYS A 88 2.89 -13.66 2.08
C LYS A 88 4.25 -14.34 2.28
N THR A 89 5.19 -13.62 2.90
CA THR A 89 6.59 -14.06 3.01
C THR A 89 6.96 -14.54 4.40
N GLN A 90 6.10 -14.32 5.40
CA GLN A 90 6.39 -14.61 6.81
C GLN A 90 7.70 -13.94 7.29
N SER A 91 8.04 -12.79 6.71
CA SER A 91 9.27 -12.05 7.01
C SER A 91 8.94 -10.71 7.66
N PRO A 92 9.68 -10.30 8.71
CA PRO A 92 9.41 -9.05 9.37
C PRO A 92 9.85 -7.91 8.47
N VAL A 93 9.01 -6.89 8.33
CA VAL A 93 9.38 -5.67 7.61
C VAL A 93 9.22 -4.50 8.55
N GLN A 94 10.33 -3.80 8.74
CA GLN A 94 10.37 -2.53 9.44
C GLN A 94 10.12 -1.39 8.45
N PHE A 95 9.32 -0.43 8.85
CA PHE A 95 9.08 0.79 8.07
C PHE A 95 9.04 2.02 8.97
N GLU A 96 9.35 3.15 8.37
CA GLU A 96 9.26 4.46 8.98
C GLU A 96 7.81 4.95 9.01
N VAL A 97 7.44 5.64 10.08
CA VAL A 97 6.18 6.40 10.18
C VAL A 97 6.60 7.86 10.25
N THR A 98 6.52 8.57 9.13
CA THR A 98 6.96 9.97 9.05
C THR A 98 6.13 10.87 9.97
N GLU A 99 6.64 12.04 10.31
CA GLU A 99 5.96 13.00 11.18
C GLU A 99 4.53 13.32 10.71
N GLN A 100 4.36 13.64 9.43
CA GLN A 100 3.05 13.86 8.83
C GLN A 100 2.10 12.65 8.98
N THR A 101 2.63 11.43 8.86
CA THR A 101 1.84 10.22 9.09
C THR A 101 1.45 10.10 10.56
N ARG A 102 2.38 10.37 11.49
CA ARG A 102 2.10 10.37 12.93
C ARG A 102 1.02 11.39 13.30
N GLU A 103 1.09 12.61 12.78
CA GLU A 103 0.05 13.64 13.01
C GLU A 103 -1.33 13.18 12.54
N SER A 104 -1.41 12.65 11.31
CA SER A 104 -2.68 12.17 10.75
C SER A 104 -3.24 10.96 11.51
N LEU A 105 -2.38 10.04 11.96
CA LEU A 105 -2.75 8.91 12.80
C LEU A 105 -3.21 9.38 14.19
N ALA A 106 -2.55 10.37 14.79
CA ALA A 106 -2.93 10.92 16.09
C ALA A 106 -4.31 11.57 16.03
N ALA A 107 -4.59 12.34 14.97
CA ALA A 107 -5.91 12.92 14.74
C ALA A 107 -6.98 11.83 14.58
N TRP A 108 -6.69 10.76 13.81
CA TRP A 108 -7.61 9.64 13.64
C TRP A 108 -7.88 8.89 14.96
N LEU A 109 -6.84 8.57 15.73
CA LEU A 109 -6.97 7.83 16.98
C LEU A 109 -7.73 8.63 18.05
N ARG A 110 -7.44 9.94 18.18
CA ARG A 110 -8.21 10.84 19.07
C ARG A 110 -9.70 10.85 18.75
N SER A 111 -10.06 10.87 17.47
CA SER A 111 -11.47 10.89 17.05
C SER A 111 -12.19 9.54 17.14
N SER A 112 -11.45 8.42 17.25
CA SER A 112 -12.02 7.08 17.15
C SER A 112 -11.94 6.23 18.42
N CYS A 113 -11.31 6.75 19.48
CA CYS A 113 -11.23 6.15 20.83
C CYS A 113 -10.88 4.64 20.82
N ARG A 114 -9.87 4.26 20.03
CA ARG A 114 -9.49 2.85 19.84
C ARG A 114 -8.57 2.34 20.93
N ARG A 115 -8.74 1.07 21.27
CA ARG A 115 -7.84 0.32 22.15
C ARG A 115 -6.65 -0.24 21.36
N PRO A 116 -5.52 -0.55 22.02
CA PRO A 116 -4.35 -1.13 21.38
C PRO A 116 -4.64 -2.39 20.53
N GLU A 117 -5.61 -3.21 20.97
CA GLU A 117 -6.00 -4.46 20.33
C GLU A 117 -6.95 -4.30 19.14
N ASP A 118 -7.54 -3.11 18.98
CA ASP A 118 -8.45 -2.84 17.89
C ASP A 118 -7.69 -2.72 16.58
N TYR A 119 -8.37 -3.09 15.49
CA TYR A 119 -7.87 -2.76 14.16
C TYR A 119 -7.79 -1.26 13.97
N LEU A 120 -6.65 -0.81 13.44
CA LEU A 120 -6.36 0.59 13.19
C LEU A 120 -7.37 1.22 12.23
N PHE A 121 -7.83 0.43 11.25
CA PHE A 121 -8.89 0.81 10.32
C PHE A 121 -10.03 -0.22 10.35
N PRO A 122 -11.12 0.03 11.10
CA PRO A 122 -12.22 -0.91 11.21
C PRO A 122 -13.04 -0.93 9.92
N SER A 123 -13.91 -1.91 9.76
CA SER A 123 -14.97 -1.80 8.75
C SER A 123 -16.05 -0.81 9.20
N ARG A 124 -16.85 -0.33 8.24
CA ARG A 124 -18.14 0.31 8.55
C ARG A 124 -19.27 -0.72 8.69
N LEU A 125 -19.04 -1.96 8.24
CA LEU A 125 -20.00 -3.06 8.33
C LEU A 125 -19.77 -3.81 9.64
N HIS A 126 -20.81 -3.99 10.46
CA HIS A 126 -20.70 -4.70 11.73
C HIS A 126 -20.22 -6.15 11.59
N ALA A 127 -20.56 -6.82 10.48
CA ALA A 127 -20.14 -8.20 10.21
C ALA A 127 -18.64 -8.35 9.86
N SER A 128 -17.88 -7.26 9.78
CA SER A 128 -16.46 -7.31 9.43
C SER A 128 -15.64 -6.48 10.41
N PRO A 129 -14.61 -7.05 11.07
CA PRO A 129 -13.89 -6.35 12.13
C PRO A 129 -12.98 -5.24 11.60
N HIS A 130 -12.51 -5.34 10.35
CA HIS A 130 -11.55 -4.41 9.76
C HIS A 130 -11.88 -4.06 8.31
N LEU A 131 -11.23 -3.00 7.80
CA LEU A 131 -11.35 -2.61 6.40
C LEU A 131 -11.01 -3.81 5.49
N SER A 132 -11.90 -4.16 4.56
CA SER A 132 -11.59 -5.21 3.60
C SER A 132 -10.64 -4.71 2.51
N THR A 133 -9.84 -5.60 1.93
CA THR A 133 -8.96 -5.26 0.78
C THR A 133 -9.77 -4.73 -0.41
N ARG A 134 -10.98 -5.25 -0.63
CA ARG A 134 -11.91 -4.78 -1.66
C ARG A 134 -12.37 -3.35 -1.38
N GLN A 135 -12.72 -3.04 -0.13
CA GLN A 135 -13.12 -1.68 0.23
C GLN A 135 -11.95 -0.71 0.16
N TYR A 136 -10.76 -1.12 0.60
CA TYR A 136 -9.53 -0.34 0.41
C TYR A 136 -9.28 -0.04 -1.08
N ALA A 137 -9.46 -1.03 -1.97
CA ALA A 137 -9.34 -0.82 -3.41
C ALA A 137 -10.33 0.21 -3.97
N ARG A 138 -11.54 0.30 -3.39
CA ARG A 138 -12.53 1.33 -3.76
C ARG A 138 -12.13 2.71 -3.25
N ILE A 139 -11.63 2.79 -2.03
CA ILE A 139 -11.12 4.04 -1.43
C ILE A 139 -9.98 4.60 -2.29
N VAL A 140 -8.98 3.78 -2.65
CA VAL A 140 -7.87 4.20 -3.50
C VAL A 140 -8.35 4.69 -4.87
N ARG A 141 -9.31 3.99 -5.50
CA ARG A 141 -9.92 4.45 -6.76
C ARG A 141 -10.66 5.78 -6.60
N GLY A 142 -11.28 6.02 -5.44
CA GLY A 142 -11.91 7.29 -5.08
C GLY A 142 -10.90 8.43 -5.07
N TRP A 143 -9.81 8.29 -4.31
CA TRP A 143 -8.74 9.30 -4.23
C TRP A 143 -8.18 9.67 -5.61
N VAL A 144 -7.92 8.67 -6.44
CA VAL A 144 -7.40 8.84 -7.79
C VAL A 144 -8.39 9.58 -8.69
N ARG A 145 -9.68 9.23 -8.62
CA ARG A 145 -10.74 9.91 -9.38
C ARG A 145 -10.89 11.37 -8.97
N GLU A 146 -10.82 11.67 -7.68
CA GLU A 146 -10.98 13.02 -7.15
C GLU A 146 -9.91 14.00 -7.64
N ILE A 147 -8.70 13.50 -7.95
CA ILE A 147 -7.61 14.29 -8.54
C ILE A 147 -7.60 14.25 -10.08
N GLY A 148 -8.65 13.72 -10.72
CA GLY A 148 -8.82 13.72 -12.17
C GLY A 148 -8.02 12.66 -12.92
N LEU A 149 -7.47 11.66 -12.22
CA LEU A 149 -6.70 10.58 -12.85
C LEU A 149 -7.59 9.39 -13.23
N ASN A 150 -7.18 8.65 -14.26
CA ASN A 150 -7.88 7.44 -14.71
C ASN A 150 -7.74 6.29 -13.68
N PRO A 151 -8.80 5.88 -12.97
CA PRO A 151 -8.71 4.84 -11.93
C PRO A 151 -8.29 3.47 -12.44
N ALA A 152 -8.37 3.20 -13.74
CA ALA A 152 -7.92 1.93 -14.33
C ALA A 152 -6.41 1.70 -14.18
N ALA A 153 -5.61 2.78 -14.21
CA ALA A 153 -4.16 2.71 -14.06
C ALA A 153 -3.68 2.53 -12.61
N TYR A 154 -4.55 2.76 -11.63
CA TYR A 154 -4.20 2.76 -10.20
C TYR A 154 -4.92 1.66 -9.42
N GLY A 155 -4.45 1.37 -8.21
CA GLY A 155 -5.06 0.34 -7.36
C GLY A 155 -4.35 0.18 -6.03
N THR A 156 -4.63 -0.90 -5.30
CA THR A 156 -4.09 -1.13 -3.95
C THR A 156 -2.56 -1.21 -3.89
N HIS A 157 -1.91 -1.55 -5.00
CA HIS A 157 -0.45 -1.53 -5.13
C HIS A 157 0.13 -0.14 -5.38
N THR A 158 -0.68 0.84 -5.79
CA THR A 158 -0.22 2.20 -6.09
C THR A 158 0.50 2.83 -4.89
N PRO A 159 -0.09 2.95 -3.68
CA PRO A 159 0.61 3.56 -2.54
C PRO A 159 1.91 2.84 -2.17
N ARG A 160 1.92 1.51 -2.24
CA ARG A 160 3.11 0.69 -1.99
C ARG A 160 4.23 0.96 -3.00
N ARG A 161 3.90 1.15 -4.27
CA ARG A 161 4.88 1.49 -5.32
C ARG A 161 5.38 2.91 -5.19
N THR A 162 4.51 3.85 -4.83
CA THR A 162 4.80 5.29 -4.81
C THR A 162 6.13 5.61 -4.13
N LYS A 163 6.29 5.29 -2.84
CA LYS A 163 7.50 5.67 -2.11
C LYS A 163 8.73 4.88 -2.57
N ALA A 164 8.56 3.60 -2.91
CA ALA A 164 9.63 2.76 -3.45
C ALA A 164 10.18 3.30 -4.79
N SER A 165 9.31 3.69 -5.70
CA SER A 165 9.68 4.29 -6.99
C SER A 165 10.37 5.64 -6.80
N LEU A 166 9.91 6.48 -5.87
CA LEU A 166 10.56 7.76 -5.58
C LEU A 166 11.96 7.58 -4.98
N ILE A 167 12.14 6.63 -4.06
CA ILE A 167 13.45 6.29 -3.49
C ILE A 167 14.38 5.81 -4.60
N TYR A 168 13.94 4.87 -5.44
CA TYR A 168 14.76 4.35 -6.53
C TYR A 168 15.18 5.44 -7.51
N ARG A 169 14.27 6.32 -7.94
CA ARG A 169 14.64 7.42 -8.85
C ARG A 169 15.69 8.35 -8.26
N ARG A 170 15.66 8.59 -6.94
CA ARG A 170 16.59 9.49 -6.25
C ARG A 170 17.95 8.86 -6.00
N THR A 171 17.99 7.57 -5.63
CA THR A 171 19.22 6.94 -5.13
C THR A 171 19.80 5.90 -6.07
N LYS A 172 18.98 5.41 -7.00
CA LYS A 172 19.23 4.26 -7.88
C LYS A 172 19.68 3.00 -7.11
N ASN A 173 19.45 2.95 -5.79
CA ASN A 173 19.85 1.86 -4.90
C ASN A 173 18.75 0.80 -4.82
N LEU A 174 18.85 -0.19 -5.70
CA LEU A 174 17.88 -1.27 -5.81
C LEU A 174 17.82 -2.16 -4.55
N ARG A 175 18.96 -2.37 -3.87
CA ARG A 175 19.04 -3.20 -2.67
C ARG A 175 18.28 -2.59 -1.50
N ALA A 176 18.39 -1.27 -1.30
CA ALA A 176 17.62 -0.56 -0.29
C ALA A 176 16.11 -0.71 -0.52
N VAL A 177 15.66 -0.56 -1.78
CA VAL A 177 14.23 -0.70 -2.13
C VAL A 177 13.75 -2.14 -1.95
N GLN A 178 14.58 -3.14 -2.28
CA GLN A 178 14.26 -4.55 -2.04
C GLN A 178 13.98 -4.83 -0.56
N LEU A 179 14.82 -4.32 0.34
CA LEU A 179 14.68 -4.48 1.79
C LEU A 179 13.39 -3.81 2.30
N LEU A 180 13.14 -2.57 1.88
CA LEU A 180 11.94 -1.83 2.27
C LEU A 180 10.63 -2.48 1.80
N LEU A 181 10.66 -3.19 0.66
CA LEU A 181 9.51 -3.93 0.16
C LEU A 181 9.39 -5.33 0.80
N GLY A 182 10.47 -5.87 1.37
CA GLY A 182 10.52 -7.26 1.83
C GLY A 182 10.44 -8.26 0.68
N HIS A 183 11.15 -8.00 -0.42
CA HIS A 183 11.27 -8.94 -1.54
C HIS A 183 12.45 -9.88 -1.34
N SER A 184 12.22 -11.19 -1.43
CA SER A 184 13.29 -12.20 -1.30
C SER A 184 14.27 -12.16 -2.47
N LYS A 185 13.78 -11.86 -3.67
CA LYS A 185 14.54 -11.86 -4.93
C LYS A 185 14.69 -10.45 -5.50
N LEU A 186 15.87 -10.11 -6.03
CA LEU A 186 16.13 -8.79 -6.60
C LEU A 186 15.33 -8.57 -7.89
N GLU A 187 15.16 -9.62 -8.69
CA GLU A 187 14.38 -9.64 -9.93
C GLU A 187 12.92 -9.26 -9.67
N SER A 188 12.39 -9.61 -8.49
CA SER A 188 11.04 -9.18 -8.09
C SER A 188 10.96 -7.67 -7.91
N THR A 189 12.03 -7.03 -7.43
CA THR A 189 12.12 -5.57 -7.26
C THR A 189 12.32 -4.88 -8.60
N VAL A 190 13.17 -5.42 -9.49
CA VAL A 190 13.35 -4.94 -10.88
C VAL A 190 12.00 -4.91 -11.59
N ARG A 191 11.33 -6.07 -11.64
CA ARG A 191 9.99 -6.18 -12.24
C ARG A 191 9.00 -5.26 -11.55
N TYR A 192 9.05 -5.12 -10.22
CA TYR A 192 8.11 -4.29 -9.48
C TYR A 192 8.31 -2.79 -9.69
N LEU A 193 9.51 -2.33 -9.99
CA LEU A 193 9.77 -0.92 -10.33
C LEU A 193 9.55 -0.64 -11.82
N GLY A 194 9.60 -1.67 -12.66
CA GLY A 194 9.55 -1.53 -14.12
C GLY A 194 10.84 -0.88 -14.63
N ILE A 195 11.98 -1.34 -14.11
CA ILE A 195 13.30 -0.89 -14.54
C ILE A 195 13.60 -1.55 -15.88
N GLU A 196 13.85 -0.73 -16.88
CA GLU A 196 14.14 -1.15 -18.26
C GLU A 196 15.59 -0.81 -18.64
N VAL A 197 16.02 -1.23 -19.83
CA VAL A 197 17.38 -0.95 -20.34
C VAL A 197 17.62 0.56 -20.47
N ASP A 198 16.59 1.34 -20.83
CA ASP A 198 16.68 2.80 -20.95
C ASP A 198 17.07 3.47 -19.62
N ASP A 199 16.64 2.93 -18.47
CA ASP A 199 17.06 3.45 -17.15
C ASP A 199 18.57 3.26 -16.92
N ALA A 200 19.17 2.22 -17.51
CA ALA A 200 20.60 1.97 -17.42
C ALA A 200 21.40 2.86 -18.37
N LEU A 201 20.86 3.13 -19.57
CA LEU A 201 21.47 4.05 -20.54
C LEU A 201 21.47 5.49 -20.02
N GLU A 202 20.36 5.96 -19.43
CA GLU A 202 20.28 7.28 -18.78
C GLU A 202 21.38 7.46 -17.73
N LEU A 203 21.68 6.42 -16.95
CA LEU A 203 22.75 6.46 -15.95
C LEU A 203 24.14 6.52 -16.54
N ALA A 204 24.37 5.80 -17.64
CA ALA A 204 25.64 5.82 -18.35
C ALA A 204 25.89 7.21 -18.97
N GLU A 205 24.88 7.80 -19.60
CA GLU A 205 24.95 9.15 -20.18
C GLU A 205 25.24 10.25 -19.14
N GLN A 206 24.69 10.11 -17.93
CA GLN A 206 24.91 11.07 -16.84
C GLN A 206 26.27 10.92 -16.13
N THR A 207 27.03 9.86 -16.44
CA THR A 207 28.33 9.58 -15.82
C THR A 207 29.44 9.91 -16.80
N GLU A 208 29.94 11.14 -16.77
CA GLU A 208 31.19 11.50 -17.44
C GLU A 208 32.38 10.85 -16.72
N VAL A 209 33.30 10.25 -17.48
CA VAL A 209 34.54 9.63 -16.98
C VAL A 209 35.73 10.48 -17.37
#